data_AF-Q5C6E5-F1
#
_entry.id   AF-Q5C6E5-F1
#
_cell.length_a   1.000
_cell.length_b   1.000
_cell.length_c   1.000
_cell.angle_alpha   90.00
_cell.angle_beta   90.00
_cell.angle_gamma   90.00
#
_symmetry.space_group_name_H-M   'P 1'
#
loop_
_entity.id
_entity.type
_entity.pdbx_description
1 polymer ?
#
loop_
_entity_poly.entity_id
_entity_poly.type
_entity_poly.pdbx_seq_one_letter_code
_entity_poly.pdbx_strand_id
1 'polypeptide(L)'
;MTLPLVIYNTNLAVCYFPNLSPNQTALNLAHAIAKRLSTELEKVHLTVKGRPLRSVHLNNDNRYKFAFLQISPTSDTVVTTTATQQSLDWDHYHTLLSNCVNTISLDPVYDTAK
;
A
#
# COMPACT_ATOMS: atom_id res chain seq x y z
N MET A 1 11.78 10.38 16.31
CA MET A 1 11.70 9.90 14.92
C MET A 1 10.26 10.02 14.46
N THR A 2 10.01 10.64 13.32
CA THR A 2 8.66 10.75 12.74
C THR A 2 8.23 9.39 12.18
N LEU A 3 7.04 8.89 12.55
CA LEU A 3 6.54 7.60 12.08
C LEU A 3 5.95 7.72 10.67
N PRO A 4 5.90 6.63 9.88
CA PRO A 4 5.11 6.58 8.66
C PRO A 4 3.65 6.95 8.93
N LEU A 5 3.03 7.63 7.96
CA LEU A 5 1.62 8.00 8.02
C LEU A 5 0.88 7.37 6.84
N VAL A 6 -0.30 6.85 7.10
CA VAL A 6 -1.21 6.35 6.07
C VAL A 6 -2.56 7.03 6.24
N ILE A 7 -3.04 7.64 5.17
CA ILE A 7 -4.40 8.18 5.09
C ILE A 7 -5.12 7.36 4.04
N TYR A 8 -6.24 6.76 4.40
CA TYR A 8 -7.02 5.90 3.52
C TYR A 8 -8.43 6.46 3.33
N ASN A 9 -9.02 6.14 2.17
CA ASN A 9 -10.40 6.38 1.85
C ASN A 9 -10.88 5.19 1.00
N THR A 10 -11.58 4.25 1.65
CA THR A 10 -12.08 3.01 1.04
C THR A 10 -10.97 2.24 0.30
N ASN A 11 -11.00 2.20 -1.02
CA ASN A 11 -10.05 1.45 -1.84
C ASN A 11 -8.74 2.18 -2.14
N LEU A 12 -8.56 3.41 -1.65
CA LEU A 12 -7.38 4.23 -1.88
C LEU A 12 -6.64 4.52 -0.58
N ALA A 13 -5.31 4.55 -0.63
CA ALA A 13 -4.49 5.04 0.47
C ALA A 13 -3.30 5.86 -0.02
N VAL A 14 -2.99 6.92 0.71
CA VAL A 14 -1.78 7.71 0.58
C VAL A 14 -0.86 7.36 1.73
N CYS A 15 0.35 6.94 1.40
CA CYS A 15 1.40 6.63 2.36
C CYS A 15 2.48 7.70 2.32
N TYR A 16 2.91 8.14 3.49
CA TYR A 16 4.01 9.06 3.70
C TYR A 16 5.08 8.40 4.57
N PHE A 17 6.31 8.38 4.05
CA PHE A 17 7.47 7.79 4.71
C PHE A 17 8.52 8.89 4.95
N PRO A 18 8.55 9.50 6.15
CA PRO A 18 9.42 10.64 6.44
C PRO A 18 10.91 10.27 6.48
N ASN A 19 11.21 9.04 6.91
CA ASN A 19 12.56 8.53 7.12
C ASN A 19 12.79 7.36 6.17
N LEU A 20 13.46 7.64 5.04
CA LEU A 20 13.81 6.66 4.03
C LEU A 20 15.34 6.52 3.99
N SER A 21 15.81 5.30 3.75
CA SER A 21 17.22 5.07 3.46
C SER A 21 17.61 5.74 2.13
N PRO A 22 18.88 6.10 1.89
CA PRO A 22 19.31 6.84 0.70
C PRO A 22 18.92 6.20 -0.65
N ASN A 23 18.75 4.88 -0.70
CA ASN A 23 18.38 4.11 -1.90
C ASN A 23 16.90 3.67 -1.91
N GLN A 24 16.10 4.20 -1.00
CA GLN A 24 14.73 3.78 -0.78
C GLN A 24 13.77 4.90 -1.18
N THR A 25 12.70 4.51 -1.87
CA THR A 25 11.58 5.43 -2.16
C THR A 25 10.31 4.91 -1.51
N ALA A 26 9.37 5.80 -1.26
CA ALA A 26 8.02 5.44 -0.87
C ALA A 26 7.35 4.51 -1.89
N LEU A 27 7.70 4.62 -3.17
CA LEU A 27 7.21 3.71 -4.20
C LEU A 27 7.74 2.28 -4.00
N ASN A 28 9.03 2.14 -3.69
CA ASN A 28 9.64 0.83 -3.40
C ASN A 28 8.90 0.17 -2.22
N LEU A 29 8.66 0.94 -1.16
CA LEU A 29 7.90 0.48 0.00
C LEU A 29 6.45 0.14 -0.34
N ALA A 30 5.78 0.99 -1.12
CA ALA A 30 4.41 0.75 -1.55
C ALA A 30 4.29 -0.53 -2.40
N HIS A 31 5.26 -0.84 -3.26
CA HIS A 31 5.26 -2.11 -3.98
C HIS A 31 5.42 -3.32 -3.05
N ALA A 32 6.29 -3.22 -2.05
CA ALA A 32 6.49 -4.29 -1.09
C ALA A 32 5.27 -4.47 -0.15
N ILE A 33 4.63 -3.38 0.29
CA ILE A 33 3.33 -3.39 0.99
C ILE A 33 2.26 -4.02 0.11
N ALA A 34 2.16 -3.59 -1.15
CA ALA A 34 1.17 -4.12 -2.10
C ALA A 34 1.34 -5.62 -2.33
N LYS A 35 2.58 -6.11 -2.42
CA LYS A 35 2.87 -7.55 -2.53
C LYS A 35 2.40 -8.30 -1.28
N ARG A 36 2.77 -7.83 -0.09
CA ARG A 36 2.38 -8.45 1.18
C ARG A 36 0.86 -8.46 1.39
N LEU A 37 0.21 -7.32 1.13
CA LEU A 37 -1.24 -7.22 1.17
C LEU A 37 -1.90 -8.15 0.15
N SER A 38 -1.39 -8.22 -1.08
CA SER A 38 -1.96 -9.12 -2.08
C SER A 38 -1.83 -10.60 -1.68
N THR A 39 -0.74 -11.01 -1.02
CA THR A 39 -0.60 -12.36 -0.46
C THR A 39 -1.62 -12.64 0.65
N GLU A 40 -1.86 -11.69 1.55
CA GLU A 40 -2.90 -11.83 2.60
C GLU A 40 -4.33 -11.78 2.00
N LEU A 41 -4.52 -11.02 0.91
CA LEU A 41 -5.81 -10.75 0.26
C LEU A 41 -6.12 -11.66 -0.95
N GLU A 42 -5.23 -12.58 -1.32
CA GLU A 42 -5.45 -13.56 -2.40
C GLU A 42 -6.74 -14.37 -2.15
N LYS A 43 -7.12 -14.53 -0.88
CA LYS A 43 -8.36 -15.19 -0.44
C LYS A 43 -9.65 -14.42 -0.79
N VAL A 44 -9.55 -13.14 -1.16
CA VAL A 44 -10.70 -12.22 -1.34
C VAL A 44 -10.75 -11.62 -2.75
N HIS A 45 -9.99 -12.17 -3.70
CA HIS A 45 -9.94 -11.70 -5.11
C HIS A 45 -9.66 -10.19 -5.25
N LEU A 46 -8.80 -9.66 -4.40
CA LEU A 46 -8.34 -8.28 -4.48
C LEU A 46 -6.85 -8.21 -4.81
N THR A 47 -6.50 -7.17 -5.55
CA THR A 47 -5.12 -6.81 -5.89
C THR A 47 -4.81 -5.41 -5.37
N VAL A 48 -3.60 -5.22 -4.87
CA VAL A 48 -3.11 -3.90 -4.45
C VAL A 48 -2.02 -3.46 -5.41
N LYS A 49 -2.05 -2.19 -5.84
CA LYS A 49 -1.04 -1.59 -6.70
C LYS A 49 -0.44 -0.35 -6.04
N GLY A 50 0.87 -0.35 -5.88
CA GLY A 50 1.65 0.84 -5.52
C GLY A 50 1.90 1.73 -6.74
N ARG A 51 1.72 3.04 -6.56
CA ARG A 51 1.97 4.08 -7.56
C ARG A 51 2.66 5.28 -6.90
N PRO A 52 3.50 6.04 -7.62
CA PRO A 52 4.04 7.28 -7.09
C PRO A 52 2.91 8.29 -6.92
N LEU A 53 2.91 9.05 -5.82
CA LEU A 53 1.98 10.16 -5.66
C LEU A 53 2.44 11.32 -6.55
N ARG A 54 1.67 11.66 -7.58
CA ARG A 54 1.93 12.79 -8.48
C ARG A 54 1.00 13.94 -8.11
N SER A 55 1.54 14.94 -7.40
CA SER A 55 0.82 16.17 -7.06
C SER A 55 1.72 17.37 -7.30
N VAL A 56 1.15 18.43 -7.87
CA VAL A 56 1.85 19.71 -8.10
C VAL A 56 2.27 20.41 -6.81
N HIS A 57 1.67 20.01 -5.68
CA HIS A 57 2.00 20.53 -4.35
C HIS A 57 3.20 19.81 -3.71
N LEU A 58 3.76 18.78 -4.36
CA LEU A 58 4.95 18.08 -3.88
C LEU A 58 6.20 18.69 -4.50
N ASN A 59 7.15 19.10 -3.66
CA ASN A 59 8.47 19.52 -4.11
C ASN A 59 9.38 18.31 -4.43
N ASN A 60 10.53 18.57 -5.07
CA ASN A 60 11.48 17.51 -5.44
C ASN A 60 12.03 16.74 -4.23
N ASP A 61 12.14 17.39 -3.08
CA ASP A 61 12.69 16.79 -1.86
C ASP A 61 11.72 15.87 -1.12
N ASN A 62 10.42 15.97 -1.40
CA ASN A 62 9.40 15.18 -0.73
C ASN A 62 8.64 14.24 -1.67
N ARG A 63 8.68 14.44 -3.00
CA ARG A 63 7.93 13.59 -3.96
C ARG A 63 8.26 12.09 -3.87
N TYR A 64 9.47 11.73 -3.45
CA TYR A 64 9.88 10.33 -3.28
C TYR A 64 9.49 9.75 -1.91
N LYS A 65 8.97 10.57 -0.98
CA LYS A 65 8.48 10.19 0.35
C LYS A 65 7.00 9.86 0.36
N PHE A 66 6.29 10.13 -0.74
CA PHE A 66 4.87 9.83 -0.86
C PHE A 66 4.62 8.75 -1.92
N ALA A 67 3.71 7.85 -1.58
CA ALA A 67 3.20 6.86 -2.51
C ALA A 67 1.69 6.71 -2.35
N PHE A 68 1.09 6.12 -3.36
CA PHE A 68 -0.32 5.83 -3.45
C PHE A 68 -0.52 4.33 -3.57
N LEU A 69 -1.40 3.78 -2.76
CA LEU A 69 -1.87 2.40 -2.86
C LEU A 69 -3.31 2.42 -3.37
N GLN A 70 -3.57 1.64 -4.40
CA GLN A 70 -4.90 1.44 -4.95
C GLN A 70 -5.25 -0.04 -4.87
N ILE A 71 -6.39 -0.33 -4.27
CA ILE A 71 -6.98 -1.65 -4.27
C ILE A 71 -7.95 -1.72 -5.44
N SER A 72 -7.88 -2.83 -6.16
CA SER A 72 -8.80 -3.17 -7.23
C SER A 72 -9.15 -4.65 -7.17
N PRO A 73 -10.37 -5.04 -7.57
CA PRO A 73 -10.67 -6.45 -7.82
C PRO A 73 -9.65 -7.07 -8.78
N THR A 74 -9.30 -8.34 -8.58
CA THR A 74 -8.52 -9.09 -9.56
C THR A 74 -9.37 -9.20 -10.82
N SER A 75 -8.93 -8.55 -11.90
CA SER A 75 -9.65 -8.48 -13.18
C SER A 75 -9.83 -9.89 -13.74
N ASP A 76 -11.00 -10.47 -13.49
CA ASP A 76 -11.62 -11.61 -14.21
C ASP A 76 -12.97 -12.02 -13.57
N THR A 77 -13.27 -11.55 -12.37
CA THR A 77 -14.64 -11.60 -11.84
C THR A 77 -15.39 -10.35 -12.28
N VAL A 78 -15.97 -10.40 -13.49
CA VAL A 78 -17.23 -9.69 -13.73
C VAL A 78 -18.22 -10.31 -12.76
N VAL A 79 -18.28 -9.79 -11.54
CA VAL A 79 -19.33 -10.14 -10.60
C VAL A 79 -20.58 -9.54 -11.21
N THR A 80 -21.30 -10.37 -11.96
CA THR A 80 -22.71 -10.17 -12.24
C THR A 80 -23.34 -9.86 -10.89
N THR A 81 -23.72 -8.60 -10.72
CA THR A 81 -24.42 -8.03 -9.57
C THR A 81 -25.52 -8.99 -9.15
N THR A 82 -25.27 -9.87 -8.18
CA THR A 82 -26.28 -10.65 -7.41
C THR A 82 -25.69 -11.68 -6.46
N ALA A 83 -24.46 -12.19 -6.65
CA ALA A 83 -23.89 -13.17 -5.72
C ALA A 83 -22.80 -12.53 -4.83
N THR A 84 -23.19 -12.19 -3.60
CA THR A 84 -22.31 -11.80 -2.49
C THR A 84 -21.27 -10.74 -2.85
N GLN A 85 -21.68 -9.47 -2.79
CA GLN A 85 -20.85 -8.52 -2.04
C GLN A 85 -20.66 -9.15 -0.65
N GLN A 86 -19.64 -10.00 -0.48
CA GLN A 86 -18.95 -10.04 0.81
C GLN A 86 -18.60 -8.59 1.02
N SER A 87 -19.35 -7.91 1.88
CA SER A 87 -19.06 -6.54 2.27
C SER A 87 -17.60 -6.59 2.68
N LEU A 88 -16.73 -6.02 1.85
CA LEU A 88 -15.32 -6.04 2.16
C LEU A 88 -15.22 -5.38 3.53
N ASP A 89 -14.70 -6.10 4.51
CA ASP A 89 -14.51 -5.54 5.83
C ASP A 89 -13.37 -4.54 5.71
N TRP A 90 -13.75 -3.29 5.44
CA TRP A 90 -12.83 -2.19 5.25
C TRP A 90 -12.01 -1.96 6.52
N ASP A 91 -12.57 -2.21 7.70
CA ASP A 91 -11.86 -2.06 8.98
C ASP A 91 -10.77 -3.12 9.13
N HIS A 92 -11.08 -4.37 8.76
CA HIS A 92 -10.07 -5.42 8.70
C HIS A 92 -8.95 -5.08 7.70
N TYR A 93 -9.31 -4.62 6.50
CA TYR A 93 -8.33 -4.22 5.50
C TYR A 93 -7.46 -3.04 5.96
N HIS A 94 -8.06 -1.98 6.54
CA HIS A 94 -7.32 -0.82 7.04
C HIS A 94 -6.37 -1.19 8.18
N THR A 95 -6.76 -2.17 9.01
CA THR A 95 -5.91 -2.74 10.06
C THR A 95 -4.70 -3.48 9.44
N LEU A 96 -4.94 -4.34 8.45
CA LEU A 96 -3.86 -5.04 7.72
C LEU A 96 -2.89 -4.07 7.04
N LEU A 97 -3.42 -3.04 6.37
CA LEU A 97 -2.62 -1.99 5.73
C LEU A 97 -1.74 -1.27 6.74
N SER A 98 -2.30 -0.85 7.87
CA SER A 98 -1.56 -0.17 8.94
C SER A 98 -0.44 -1.06 9.50
N ASN A 99 -0.72 -2.36 9.71
CA ASN A 99 0.27 -3.33 10.16
C ASN A 99 1.39 -3.52 9.12
N CYS A 100 1.06 -3.63 7.84
CA CYS A 100 2.05 -3.75 6.76
C CYS A 100 2.96 -2.51 6.69
N VAL A 101 2.41 -1.31 6.83
CA VAL A 101 3.18 -0.07 6.78
C VAL A 101 4.12 0.04 7.99
N ASN A 102 3.65 -0.29 9.18
CA ASN A 102 4.46 -0.23 10.40
C ASN A 102 5.58 -1.27 10.40
N THR A 103 5.32 -2.49 9.92
CA THR A 103 6.33 -3.56 9.86
C THR A 103 7.38 -3.30 8.78
N ILE A 104 6.98 -2.85 7.59
CA ILE A 104 7.92 -2.62 6.49
C ILE A 104 8.85 -1.43 6.71
N SER A 105 8.44 -0.50 7.59
CA SER A 105 9.30 0.61 8.01
C SER A 105 10.33 0.18 9.07
N LEU A 106 10.14 -0.98 9.69
CA LEU A 106 11.04 -1.56 10.69
C LEU A 106 12.00 -2.58 10.06
N ASP A 107 11.57 -3.26 9.00
CA ASP A 107 12.45 -4.12 8.21
C ASP A 107 13.35 -3.26 7.31
N PRO A 108 14.69 -3.29 7.49
CA PRO A 108 15.58 -2.76 6.48
C PRO A 108 15.37 -3.62 5.24
N VAL A 109 14.62 -3.12 4.27
CA VAL A 109 14.47 -3.74 2.96
C VAL A 109 15.83 -3.62 2.27
N TYR A 110 16.72 -4.58 2.58
CA TYR A 110 17.87 -5.11 1.85
C TYR A 110 18.86 -5.73 2.87
N ASP A 111 18.67 -7.01 3.19
CA ASP A 111 19.81 -7.92 3.39
C ASP A 111 19.40 -9.39 3.18
N THR A 112 19.20 -9.79 1.93
CA THR A 112 19.40 -11.18 1.50
C THR A 112 19.96 -11.18 0.09
N ALA A 113 21.22 -10.76 -0.01
CA ALA A 113 22.09 -11.16 -1.10
C ALA A 113 23.38 -11.72 -0.50
N LYS A 114 23.35 -13.01 -0.17
CA LYS A 114 24.50 -13.92 -0.28
C LYS A 114 24.02 -15.36 -0.27
#